data_AF-A0A0C1TN62-F1
#
_entry.id   AF-A0A0C1TN62-F1
#
_cell.length_a   1.000
_cell.length_b   1.000
_cell.length_c   1.000
_cell.angle_alpha   90.00
_cell.angle_beta   90.00
_cell.angle_gamma   90.00
#
_symmetry.space_group_name_H-M   'P 1'
#
loop_
_entity.id
_entity.type
_entity.pdbx_description
1 polymer ?
#
loop_
_entity_poly.entity_id
_entity_poly.type
_entity_poly.pdbx_seq_one_letter_code
_entity_poly.pdbx_strand_id
1 'polypeptide(L)'
;MSSKKDKHLDSAQKFLIKGQVDRAIREYEQAVTLDPKDVRVRQKYAELLVRTNRKGEALREFEVIGKFYADNGFFLKAIAVYKQIQKIDPANSGTSLTLATLNEKQGLVGNALAEYKAVYEVYEKSGQLREGVKVLERMHSLDRENITIRLKLADTRNKIGQTDEAYQEFTTLAREIRARGDAAAYGRICERIGQLFPQRKEFLLMVAEDELAAGNHGAALPLLKQFVDDERFNPRALYLLADASRAAGDLKTASDAYNRIVLNYPGELTACKGLLFCLRHRGDVDEALGLLKRFEAEFLSQEPETLEQFYLSLQEIAPDNGAITEGLRRVRGTADEDGAVAGEQEQEPASFSENSAPSPDGSPAVPESPVACAAEVDFDSDESLWEEEVEIGLEVDGDADLEEIELEVSVPDESTDWLAGPENEAASLPDGSSLDFTEDELNDLVPSPPFVSPPSGSKGDKYGLDGFFSAFKKGVGEQLEQGDTETRYNLGIAYKEMGLYDDAIAEFKAASQDPRRLVDCITLQGICYRDKGEPGRAEELFSSGLMLSELSPEEFLCLTYELALTHEQKGDVDKALAEYRKIADIDPAFRDTAGKLEHLDHDGFADVDLVDLEEPP
;
A
#
# COMPACT_ATOMS: atom_id res chain seq x y z
N MET A 1 13.58 52.88 -16.60
CA MET A 1 15.00 52.68 -17.00
C MET A 1 15.22 51.18 -17.12
N SER A 2 15.56 50.65 -18.29
CA SER A 2 15.86 49.21 -18.48
C SER A 2 17.02 48.79 -17.57
N SER A 3 16.81 47.72 -16.80
CA SER A 3 17.78 47.16 -15.86
C SER A 3 19.02 46.65 -16.59
N LYS A 4 20.14 46.49 -15.86
CA LYS A 4 21.34 45.84 -16.43
C LYS A 4 21.01 44.44 -16.94
N LYS A 5 20.18 43.70 -16.19
CA LYS A 5 19.64 42.38 -16.55
C LYS A 5 18.89 42.42 -17.88
N ASP A 6 17.90 43.31 -18.01
CA ASP A 6 17.07 43.42 -19.21
C ASP A 6 17.90 43.70 -20.47
N LYS A 7 18.96 44.51 -20.37
CA LYS A 7 19.89 44.76 -21.49
C LYS A 7 20.63 43.50 -21.96
N HIS A 8 20.94 42.58 -21.03
CA HIS A 8 21.52 41.28 -21.35
C HIS A 8 20.48 40.30 -21.91
N LEU A 9 19.21 40.41 -21.53
CA LEU A 9 18.12 39.65 -22.15
C LEU A 9 17.85 40.13 -23.59
N ASP A 10 17.80 41.44 -23.81
CA ASP A 10 17.67 42.06 -25.12
C ASP A 10 18.82 41.71 -26.07
N SER A 11 20.07 41.70 -25.56
CA SER A 11 21.24 41.30 -26.35
C SER A 11 21.20 39.80 -26.66
N ALA A 12 20.84 38.96 -25.69
CA ALA A 12 20.69 37.51 -25.88
C ALA A 12 19.66 37.20 -26.98
N GLN A 13 18.47 37.81 -26.93
CA GLN A 13 17.43 37.66 -27.96
C GLN A 13 17.94 38.12 -29.34
N LYS A 14 18.62 39.27 -29.43
CA LYS A 14 19.23 39.76 -30.69
C LYS A 14 20.32 38.83 -31.22
N PHE A 15 21.01 38.08 -30.37
CA PHE A 15 21.96 37.06 -30.80
C PHE A 15 21.27 35.75 -31.23
N LEU A 16 20.16 35.34 -30.58
CA LEU A 16 19.34 34.22 -31.00
C LEU A 16 18.76 34.43 -32.42
N ILE A 17 18.16 35.60 -32.69
CA ILE A 17 17.63 35.96 -34.02
C ILE A 17 18.73 35.92 -35.10
N LYS A 18 19.99 36.19 -34.73
CA LYS A 18 21.16 36.13 -35.62
C LYS A 18 21.81 34.74 -35.70
N GLY A 19 21.24 33.71 -35.09
CA GLY A 19 21.81 32.37 -34.99
C GLY A 19 23.10 32.28 -34.15
N GLN A 20 23.48 33.34 -33.43
CA GLN A 20 24.73 33.42 -32.65
C GLN A 20 24.54 32.84 -31.24
N VAL A 21 24.15 31.56 -31.18
CA VAL A 21 23.70 30.89 -29.95
C VAL A 21 24.74 30.96 -28.82
N ASP A 22 26.03 30.74 -29.11
CA ASP A 22 27.11 30.83 -28.09
C ASP A 22 27.25 32.22 -27.46
N ARG A 23 26.89 33.28 -28.19
CA ARG A 23 26.88 34.65 -27.65
C ARG A 23 25.62 34.88 -26.81
N ALA A 24 24.47 34.40 -27.28
CA ALA A 24 23.24 34.43 -26.49
C ALA A 24 23.40 33.70 -25.14
N ILE A 25 24.07 32.54 -25.11
CA ILE A 25 24.37 31.80 -23.87
C ILE A 25 25.17 32.67 -22.89
N ARG A 26 26.20 33.40 -23.32
CA ARG A 26 27.00 34.28 -22.44
C ARG A 26 26.21 35.48 -21.91
N GLU A 27 25.32 36.04 -22.71
CA GLU A 27 24.44 37.13 -22.26
C GLU A 27 23.40 36.61 -21.26
N TYR A 28 22.84 35.41 -21.47
CA TYR A 28 21.98 34.74 -20.49
C TYR A 28 22.74 34.40 -19.18
N GLU A 29 23.98 33.91 -19.25
CA GLU A 29 24.85 33.68 -18.10
C GLU A 29 25.07 34.98 -17.30
N GLN A 30 25.26 36.11 -17.98
CA GLN A 30 25.35 37.43 -17.34
C GLN A 30 24.00 37.88 -16.73
N ALA A 31 22.87 37.60 -17.39
CA ALA A 31 21.55 37.87 -16.81
C ALA A 31 21.27 37.04 -15.55
N VAL A 32 21.64 35.75 -15.52
CA VAL A 32 21.50 34.85 -14.37
C VAL A 32 22.44 35.23 -13.21
N THR A 33 23.66 35.70 -13.50
CA THR A 33 24.58 36.15 -12.44
C THR A 33 24.18 37.50 -11.84
N LEU A 34 23.51 38.36 -12.60
CA LEU A 34 22.96 39.63 -12.10
C LEU A 34 21.70 39.44 -11.23
N ASP A 35 20.88 38.42 -11.51
CA ASP A 35 19.72 38.06 -10.70
C ASP A 35 19.60 36.54 -10.54
N PRO A 36 20.33 35.95 -9.56
CA PRO A 36 20.34 34.51 -9.36
C PRO A 36 18.99 33.90 -8.95
N LYS A 37 18.03 34.74 -8.52
CA LYS A 37 16.68 34.31 -8.09
C LYS A 37 15.69 34.20 -9.25
N ASP A 38 15.99 34.76 -10.43
CA ASP A 38 15.11 34.61 -11.59
C ASP A 38 15.26 33.23 -12.23
N VAL A 39 14.39 32.33 -11.77
CA VAL A 39 14.29 30.96 -12.25
C VAL A 39 13.82 30.89 -13.71
N ARG A 40 13.01 31.84 -14.20
CA ARG A 40 12.52 31.85 -15.59
C ARG A 40 13.67 32.13 -16.57
N VAL A 41 14.54 33.08 -16.23
CA VAL A 41 15.75 33.37 -17.01
C VAL A 41 16.74 32.21 -16.93
N ARG A 42 16.93 31.61 -15.74
CA ARG A 42 17.79 30.44 -15.56
C ARG A 42 17.29 29.22 -16.35
N GLN A 43 15.98 29.02 -16.46
CA GLN A 43 15.39 27.93 -17.25
C GLN A 43 15.68 28.12 -18.74
N LYS A 44 15.43 29.31 -19.31
CA LYS A 44 15.77 29.61 -20.71
C LYS A 44 17.27 29.44 -21.00
N TYR A 45 18.13 29.77 -20.05
CA TYR A 45 19.58 29.50 -20.13
C TYR A 45 19.89 27.99 -20.16
N ALA A 46 19.30 27.20 -19.26
CA ALA A 46 19.48 25.75 -19.20
C ALA A 46 18.99 25.03 -20.48
N GLU A 47 17.81 25.39 -20.98
CA GLU A 47 17.26 24.88 -22.24
C GLU A 47 18.18 25.20 -23.44
N LEU A 48 18.77 26.39 -23.48
CA LEU A 48 19.72 26.79 -24.53
C LEU A 48 21.06 26.01 -24.45
N LEU A 49 21.52 25.70 -23.24
CA LEU A 49 22.66 24.79 -23.01
C LEU A 49 22.35 23.36 -23.49
N VAL A 50 21.12 22.85 -23.30
CA VAL A 50 20.71 21.55 -23.88
C VAL A 50 20.74 21.59 -25.41
N ARG A 51 20.18 22.64 -26.03
CA ARG A 51 20.15 22.80 -27.50
C ARG A 51 21.54 22.89 -28.12
N THR A 52 22.55 23.34 -27.37
CA THR A 52 23.97 23.37 -27.79
C THR A 52 24.78 22.15 -27.34
N ASN A 53 24.12 21.09 -26.85
CA ASN A 53 24.74 19.86 -26.35
C ASN A 53 25.70 20.05 -25.14
N ARG A 54 25.62 21.20 -24.44
CA ARG A 54 26.38 21.50 -23.21
C ARG A 54 25.71 20.87 -21.97
N LYS A 55 25.42 19.57 -22.06
CA LYS A 55 24.59 18.81 -21.10
C LYS A 55 25.06 18.97 -19.64
N GLY A 56 26.36 18.84 -19.38
CA GLY A 56 26.92 18.90 -18.02
C GLY A 56 26.79 20.27 -17.34
N GLU A 57 26.58 21.34 -18.10
CA GLU A 57 26.27 22.67 -17.56
C GLU A 57 24.76 22.84 -17.36
N ALA A 58 23.96 22.41 -18.35
CA ALA A 58 22.50 22.40 -18.24
C ALA A 58 22.00 21.64 -17.01
N LEU A 59 22.57 20.46 -16.71
CA LEU A 59 22.22 19.67 -15.53
C LEU A 59 22.39 20.44 -14.21
N ARG A 60 23.47 21.22 -14.08
CA ARG A 60 23.71 22.04 -12.86
C ARG A 60 22.68 23.15 -12.71
N GLU A 61 22.32 23.80 -13.82
CA GLU A 61 21.30 24.85 -13.81
C GLU A 61 19.91 24.28 -13.51
N PHE A 62 19.53 23.15 -14.11
CA PHE A 62 18.30 22.45 -13.78
C PHE A 62 18.26 21.97 -12.32
N GLU A 63 19.38 21.52 -11.74
CA GLU A 63 19.41 21.19 -10.31
C GLU A 63 19.10 22.40 -9.42
N VAL A 64 19.61 23.60 -9.75
CA VAL A 64 19.32 24.83 -9.01
C VAL A 64 17.84 25.22 -9.15
N ILE A 65 17.28 25.10 -10.36
CA ILE A 65 15.86 25.33 -10.65
C ILE A 65 14.98 24.35 -9.86
N GLY A 66 15.29 23.05 -9.91
CA GLY A 66 14.53 21.98 -9.25
C GLY A 66 14.55 22.12 -7.72
N LYS A 67 15.71 22.44 -7.13
CA LYS A 67 15.85 22.74 -5.71
C LYS A 67 15.03 23.96 -5.31
N PHE A 68 15.10 25.07 -6.07
CA PHE A 68 14.28 26.25 -5.80
C PHE A 68 12.78 25.91 -5.77
N TYR A 69 12.26 25.17 -6.76
CA TYR A 69 10.84 24.81 -6.75
C TYR A 69 10.49 23.88 -5.58
N ALA A 70 11.36 22.92 -5.24
CA ALA A 70 11.13 22.00 -4.13
C ALA A 70 11.16 22.71 -2.76
N ASP A 71 12.09 23.64 -2.55
CA ASP A 71 12.24 24.39 -1.29
C ASP A 71 11.10 25.38 -1.06
N ASN A 72 10.48 25.90 -2.14
CA ASN A 72 9.29 26.74 -2.09
C ASN A 72 7.97 25.94 -2.13
N GLY A 73 8.00 24.60 -2.01
CA GLY A 73 6.81 23.75 -1.98
C GLY A 73 6.13 23.48 -3.33
N PHE A 74 6.65 24.01 -4.44
CA PHE A 74 6.12 23.80 -5.79
C PHE A 74 6.54 22.43 -6.36
N PHE A 75 6.18 21.34 -5.69
CA PHE A 75 6.72 20.00 -5.99
C PHE A 75 6.47 19.54 -7.43
N LEU A 76 5.32 19.80 -8.04
CA LEU A 76 5.08 19.47 -9.46
C LEU A 76 6.04 20.18 -10.43
N LYS A 77 6.34 21.47 -10.19
CA LYS A 77 7.30 22.24 -10.99
C LYS A 77 8.71 21.69 -10.78
N ALA A 78 9.05 21.26 -9.57
CA ALA A 78 10.30 20.53 -9.31
C ALA A 78 10.35 19.17 -10.03
N ILE A 79 9.29 18.34 -9.95
CA ILE A 79 9.19 17.04 -10.61
C ILE A 79 9.39 17.17 -12.13
N ALA A 80 8.75 18.15 -12.76
CA ALA A 80 8.90 18.42 -14.18
C ALA A 80 10.37 18.70 -14.56
N VAL A 81 11.06 19.54 -13.78
CA VAL A 81 12.49 19.86 -13.98
C VAL A 81 13.38 18.64 -13.73
N TYR A 82 13.12 17.87 -12.68
CA TYR A 82 13.88 16.64 -12.41
C TYR A 82 13.63 15.54 -13.46
N LYS A 83 12.46 15.50 -14.11
CA LYS A 83 12.22 14.64 -15.28
C LYS A 83 12.97 15.12 -16.52
N GLN A 84 13.20 16.43 -16.69
CA GLN A 84 14.13 16.91 -17.73
C GLN A 84 15.58 16.49 -17.44
N ILE A 85 16.03 16.56 -16.20
CA ILE A 85 17.34 16.03 -15.75
C ILE A 85 17.44 14.53 -16.08
N GLN A 86 16.46 13.72 -15.67
CA GLN A 86 16.40 12.28 -15.92
C GLN A 86 16.41 11.94 -17.43
N LYS A 87 15.78 12.76 -18.28
CA LYS A 87 15.81 12.61 -19.75
C LYS A 87 17.17 12.94 -20.36
N ILE A 88 17.97 13.81 -19.73
CA ILE A 88 19.32 14.18 -20.18
C ILE A 88 20.35 13.15 -19.71
N ASP A 89 20.19 12.64 -18.48
CA ASP A 89 21.03 11.63 -17.84
C ASP A 89 20.19 10.53 -17.14
N PRO A 90 19.73 9.50 -17.88
CA PRO A 90 18.88 8.45 -17.33
C PRO A 90 19.58 7.51 -16.34
N ALA A 91 20.91 7.55 -16.26
CA ALA A 91 21.69 6.65 -15.39
C ALA A 91 21.82 7.18 -13.95
N ASN A 92 21.38 8.41 -13.69
CA ASN A 92 21.54 9.06 -12.40
C ASN A 92 20.47 8.62 -11.38
N SER A 93 20.79 7.60 -10.58
CA SER A 93 19.93 7.13 -9.49
C SER A 93 19.63 8.20 -8.42
N GLY A 94 20.49 9.21 -8.25
CA GLY A 94 20.24 10.34 -7.37
C GLY A 94 19.09 11.23 -7.86
N THR A 95 18.95 11.38 -9.18
CA THR A 95 17.80 12.06 -9.79
C THR A 95 16.51 11.28 -9.56
N SER A 96 16.49 9.97 -9.84
CA SER A 96 15.31 9.14 -9.61
C SER A 96 14.91 9.07 -8.13
N LEU A 97 15.87 9.04 -7.20
CA LEU A 97 15.59 9.13 -5.76
C LEU A 97 14.98 10.48 -5.38
N THR A 98 15.47 11.58 -5.98
CA THR A 98 14.89 12.90 -5.77
C THR A 98 13.45 12.96 -6.31
N LEU A 99 13.21 12.43 -7.51
CA LEU A 99 11.86 12.30 -8.08
C LEU A 99 10.93 11.48 -7.18
N ALA A 100 11.39 10.35 -6.65
CA ALA A 100 10.62 9.52 -5.73
C ALA A 100 10.21 10.30 -4.47
N THR A 101 11.14 11.01 -3.82
CA THR A 101 10.83 11.83 -2.62
C THR A 101 9.95 13.05 -2.92
N LEU A 102 10.00 13.61 -4.14
CA LEU A 102 9.09 14.69 -4.55
C LEU A 102 7.69 14.16 -4.85
N ASN A 103 7.57 13.00 -5.49
CA ASN A 103 6.29 12.31 -5.69
C ASN A 103 5.67 11.89 -4.34
N GLU A 104 6.48 11.40 -3.38
CA GLU A 104 6.08 11.12 -2.00
C GLU A 104 5.46 12.37 -1.35
N LYS A 105 6.18 13.51 -1.35
CA LYS A 105 5.69 14.78 -0.78
C LYS A 105 4.43 15.32 -1.47
N GLN A 106 4.27 15.09 -2.77
CA GLN A 106 3.11 15.51 -3.55
C GLN A 106 1.90 14.58 -3.38
N GLY A 107 2.06 13.42 -2.73
CA GLY A 107 1.01 12.40 -2.58
C GLY A 107 0.82 11.49 -3.81
N LEU A 108 1.71 11.55 -4.79
CA LEU A 108 1.66 10.73 -6.01
C LEU A 108 2.25 9.33 -5.77
N VAL A 109 1.60 8.55 -4.91
CA VAL A 109 2.11 7.27 -4.37
C VAL A 109 2.57 6.30 -5.48
N GLY A 110 1.77 6.07 -6.52
CA GLY A 110 2.15 5.17 -7.62
C GLY A 110 3.41 5.60 -8.36
N ASN A 111 3.57 6.90 -8.61
CA ASN A 111 4.78 7.46 -9.24
C ASN A 111 5.99 7.37 -8.30
N ALA A 112 5.80 7.60 -6.99
CA ALA A 112 6.86 7.45 -6.00
C ALA A 112 7.36 6.01 -5.94
N LEU A 113 6.46 5.02 -5.88
CA LEU A 113 6.80 3.60 -5.85
C LEU A 113 7.54 3.14 -7.11
N ALA A 114 7.15 3.63 -8.30
CA ALA A 114 7.84 3.32 -9.56
C ALA A 114 9.29 3.86 -9.58
N GLU A 115 9.50 5.11 -9.18
CA GLU A 115 10.84 5.71 -9.11
C GLU A 115 11.69 5.06 -8.01
N TYR A 116 11.11 4.76 -6.83
CA TYR A 116 11.81 4.03 -5.77
C TYR A 116 12.22 2.61 -6.20
N LYS A 117 11.37 1.89 -6.93
CA LYS A 117 11.70 0.58 -7.49
C LYS A 117 12.92 0.66 -8.42
N ALA A 118 12.94 1.63 -9.34
CA ALA A 118 14.07 1.85 -10.24
C ALA A 118 15.37 2.18 -9.47
N VAL A 119 15.28 2.97 -8.40
CA VAL A 119 16.41 3.25 -7.51
C VAL A 119 16.88 2.00 -6.76
N TYR A 120 15.94 1.20 -6.23
CA TYR A 120 16.24 -0.05 -5.54
C TYR A 120 17.01 -1.02 -6.44
N GLU A 121 16.57 -1.21 -7.70
CA GLU A 121 17.26 -2.08 -8.66
C GLU A 121 18.71 -1.66 -8.91
N VAL A 122 19.00 -0.35 -8.92
CA VAL A 122 20.38 0.16 -9.04
C VAL A 122 21.19 -0.13 -7.77
N TYR A 123 20.59 0.01 -6.57
CA TYR A 123 21.26 -0.35 -5.32
C TYR A 123 21.49 -1.86 -5.17
N GLU A 124 20.58 -2.69 -5.67
CA GLU A 124 20.73 -4.15 -5.71
C GLU A 124 21.86 -4.56 -6.67
N LYS A 125 21.82 -4.08 -7.92
CA LYS A 125 22.86 -4.34 -8.94
C LYS A 125 24.25 -3.83 -8.54
N SER A 126 24.33 -2.79 -7.70
CA SER A 126 25.59 -2.24 -7.18
C SER A 126 26.02 -2.81 -5.81
N GLY A 127 25.24 -3.73 -5.23
CA GLY A 127 25.51 -4.31 -3.91
C GLY A 127 25.35 -3.35 -2.72
N GLN A 128 24.77 -2.16 -2.94
CA GLN A 128 24.52 -1.13 -1.93
C GLN A 128 23.25 -1.42 -1.09
N LEU A 129 23.09 -2.67 -0.66
CA LEU A 129 21.86 -3.20 -0.07
C LEU A 129 21.38 -2.40 1.15
N ARG A 130 22.29 -1.80 1.94
CA ARG A 130 21.94 -0.93 3.08
C ARG A 130 21.18 0.34 2.68
N GLU A 131 21.44 0.91 1.52
CA GLU A 131 20.64 2.02 0.98
C GLU A 131 19.36 1.50 0.33
N GLY A 132 19.43 0.32 -0.30
CA GLY A 132 18.26 -0.42 -0.80
C GLY A 132 17.20 -0.69 0.27
N VAL A 133 17.59 -1.08 1.49
CA VAL A 133 16.65 -1.26 2.62
C VAL A 133 15.95 0.04 2.99
N LYS A 134 16.64 1.18 3.04
CA LYS A 134 15.98 2.48 3.33
C LYS A 134 14.95 2.85 2.27
N VAL A 135 15.22 2.51 1.01
CA VAL A 135 14.27 2.69 -0.11
C VAL A 135 13.07 1.76 0.06
N LEU A 136 13.27 0.47 0.36
CA LEU A 136 12.18 -0.47 0.61
C LEU A 136 11.36 -0.11 1.85
N GLU A 137 11.97 0.45 2.90
CA GLU A 137 11.27 0.98 4.09
C GLU A 137 10.39 2.19 3.73
N ARG A 138 10.87 3.08 2.85
CA ARG A 138 10.04 4.17 2.29
C ARG A 138 8.87 3.64 1.47
N MET A 139 9.13 2.69 0.57
CA MET A 139 8.09 2.04 -0.23
C MET A 139 7.03 1.36 0.65
N HIS A 140 7.45 0.64 1.70
CA HIS A 140 6.53 0.00 2.66
C HIS A 140 5.77 1.02 3.52
N SER A 141 6.37 2.18 3.82
CA SER A 141 5.67 3.25 4.55
C SER A 141 4.54 3.89 3.74
N LEU A 142 4.69 3.90 2.39
CA LEU A 142 3.71 4.40 1.43
C LEU A 142 2.60 3.37 1.13
N ASP A 143 2.96 2.10 0.97
CA ASP A 143 2.04 0.99 0.77
C ASP A 143 2.35 -0.14 1.77
N ARG A 144 1.59 -0.16 2.86
CA ARG A 144 1.77 -1.10 3.97
C ARG A 144 1.22 -2.49 3.68
N GLU A 145 0.25 -2.60 2.78
CA GLU A 145 -0.45 -3.86 2.49
C GLU A 145 0.27 -4.69 1.42
N ASN A 146 1.25 -4.08 0.74
CA ASN A 146 2.06 -4.69 -0.29
C ASN A 146 2.96 -5.83 0.22
N ILE A 147 2.51 -7.06 -0.02
CA ILE A 147 3.25 -8.29 0.28
C ILE A 147 4.60 -8.31 -0.44
N THR A 148 4.64 -7.92 -1.72
CA THR A 148 5.85 -7.94 -2.57
C THR A 148 6.96 -7.02 -2.05
N ILE A 149 6.62 -5.81 -1.59
CA ILE A 149 7.61 -4.90 -0.98
C ILE A 149 8.14 -5.47 0.34
N ARG A 150 7.28 -6.07 1.18
CA ARG A 150 7.70 -6.68 2.45
C ARG A 150 8.57 -7.92 2.27
N LEU A 151 8.28 -8.76 1.28
CA LEU A 151 9.14 -9.89 0.89
C LEU A 151 10.54 -9.40 0.50
N LYS A 152 10.63 -8.45 -0.43
CA LYS A 152 11.93 -7.86 -0.84
C LYS A 152 12.66 -7.22 0.34
N LEU A 153 11.95 -6.57 1.27
CA LEU A 153 12.54 -5.98 2.48
C LEU A 153 13.13 -7.05 3.40
N ALA A 154 12.41 -8.15 3.63
CA ALA A 154 12.85 -9.25 4.47
C ALA A 154 14.03 -10.02 3.85
N ASP A 155 13.97 -10.35 2.56
CA ASP A 155 15.09 -10.96 1.81
C ASP A 155 16.34 -10.06 1.86
N THR A 156 16.20 -8.76 1.63
CA THR A 156 17.34 -7.83 1.58
C THR A 156 17.95 -7.57 2.96
N ARG A 157 17.14 -7.48 4.03
CA ARG A 157 17.63 -7.48 5.42
C ARG A 157 18.42 -8.76 5.71
N ASN A 158 17.95 -9.93 5.27
CA ASN A 158 18.68 -11.18 5.43
C ASN A 158 20.03 -11.16 4.69
N LYS A 159 20.07 -10.68 3.43
CA LYS A 159 21.31 -10.50 2.64
C LYS A 159 22.34 -9.58 3.32
N ILE A 160 21.90 -8.60 4.13
CA ILE A 160 22.77 -7.67 4.89
C ILE A 160 23.29 -8.30 6.20
N GLY A 161 22.73 -9.43 6.62
CA GLY A 161 23.04 -10.09 7.90
C GLY A 161 22.11 -9.67 9.05
N GLN A 162 21.02 -8.94 8.79
CA GLN A 162 19.98 -8.63 9.76
C GLN A 162 19.00 -9.82 9.89
N THR A 163 19.53 -11.00 10.22
CA THR A 163 18.81 -12.29 10.16
C THR A 163 17.59 -12.33 11.08
N ASP A 164 17.71 -11.78 12.30
CA ASP A 164 16.62 -11.80 13.29
C ASP A 164 15.48 -10.84 12.92
N GLU A 165 15.80 -9.67 12.36
CA GLU A 165 14.80 -8.70 11.88
C GLU A 165 14.09 -9.22 10.62
N ALA A 166 14.83 -9.85 9.70
CA ALA A 166 14.27 -10.52 8.54
C ALA A 166 13.33 -11.67 8.94
N TYR A 167 13.74 -12.53 9.87
CA TYR A 167 12.92 -13.63 10.38
C TYR A 167 11.63 -13.13 11.07
N GLN A 168 11.70 -12.02 11.82
CA GLN A 168 10.50 -11.40 12.38
C GLN A 168 9.55 -10.90 11.29
N GLU A 169 10.05 -10.23 10.25
CA GLU A 169 9.22 -9.73 9.13
C GLU A 169 8.59 -10.87 8.31
N PHE A 170 9.35 -11.94 8.03
CA PHE A 170 8.80 -13.12 7.34
C PHE A 170 7.72 -13.82 8.17
N THR A 171 7.89 -13.94 9.50
CA THR A 171 6.91 -14.62 10.36
C THR A 171 5.68 -13.78 10.68
N THR A 172 5.76 -12.44 10.69
CA THR A 172 4.56 -11.58 10.71
C THR A 172 3.81 -11.69 9.40
N LEU A 173 4.50 -11.58 8.26
CA LEU A 173 3.90 -11.69 6.94
C LEU A 173 3.21 -13.04 6.70
N ALA A 174 3.84 -14.16 7.08
CA ALA A 174 3.23 -15.49 7.00
C ALA A 174 1.91 -15.57 7.79
N ARG A 175 1.87 -15.02 9.02
CA ARG A 175 0.67 -14.98 9.86
C ARG A 175 -0.45 -14.14 9.23
N GLU A 176 -0.11 -13.01 8.62
CA GLU A 176 -1.07 -12.14 7.94
C GLU A 176 -1.66 -12.79 6.69
N ILE A 177 -0.84 -13.42 5.84
CA ILE A 177 -1.32 -14.14 4.66
C ILE A 177 -2.22 -15.32 5.05
N ARG A 178 -1.85 -16.06 6.11
CA ARG A 178 -2.71 -17.11 6.66
C ARG A 178 -4.05 -16.58 7.16
N ALA A 179 -4.07 -15.41 7.82
CA ALA A 179 -5.30 -14.77 8.26
C ALA A 179 -6.19 -14.30 7.09
N ARG A 180 -5.60 -13.99 5.93
CA ARG A 180 -6.32 -13.72 4.66
C ARG A 180 -6.85 -14.99 3.97
N GLY A 181 -6.38 -16.18 4.37
CA GLY A 181 -6.81 -17.47 3.83
C GLY A 181 -6.07 -17.94 2.57
N ASP A 182 -5.03 -17.23 2.12
CA ASP A 182 -4.24 -17.65 0.96
C ASP A 182 -3.20 -18.71 1.34
N ALA A 183 -3.62 -19.98 1.26
CA ALA A 183 -2.76 -21.13 1.55
C ALA A 183 -1.57 -21.26 0.58
N ALA A 184 -1.69 -20.79 -0.67
CA ALA A 184 -0.64 -20.94 -1.67
C ALA A 184 0.49 -19.92 -1.48
N ALA A 185 0.16 -18.68 -1.13
CA ALA A 185 1.17 -17.69 -0.72
C ALA A 185 1.76 -18.04 0.67
N TYR A 186 0.96 -18.53 1.62
CA TYR A 186 1.45 -18.98 2.93
C TYR A 186 2.49 -20.10 2.79
N GLY A 187 2.21 -21.14 2.02
CA GLY A 187 3.13 -22.26 1.79
C GLY A 187 4.46 -21.80 1.18
N ARG A 188 4.43 -20.93 0.17
CA ARG A 188 5.63 -20.34 -0.46
C ARG A 188 6.51 -19.57 0.55
N ILE A 189 5.90 -18.77 1.43
CA ILE A 189 6.66 -18.06 2.47
C ILE A 189 7.22 -19.02 3.51
N CYS A 190 6.46 -20.04 3.93
CA CYS A 190 6.91 -21.01 4.91
C CYS A 190 8.10 -21.84 4.40
N GLU A 191 8.08 -22.25 3.13
CA GLU A 191 9.21 -22.89 2.47
C GLU A 191 10.44 -21.96 2.45
N ARG A 192 10.26 -20.69 2.05
CA ARG A 192 11.33 -19.68 2.04
C ARG A 192 11.96 -19.49 3.43
N ILE A 193 11.14 -19.43 4.48
CA ILE A 193 11.63 -19.34 5.87
C ILE A 193 12.43 -20.59 6.25
N GLY A 194 11.96 -21.79 5.88
CA GLY A 194 12.68 -23.05 6.13
C GLY A 194 14.04 -23.10 5.44
N GLN A 195 14.13 -22.60 4.21
CA GLN A 195 15.38 -22.53 3.44
C GLN A 195 16.36 -21.48 3.99
N LEU A 196 15.89 -20.27 4.34
CA LEU A 196 16.73 -19.17 4.80
C LEU A 196 17.13 -19.29 6.28
N PHE A 197 16.28 -19.88 7.12
CA PHE A 197 16.46 -19.96 8.57
C PHE A 197 16.40 -21.40 9.11
N PRO A 198 17.21 -22.35 8.59
CA PRO A 198 17.14 -23.77 8.98
C PRO A 198 17.46 -24.02 10.47
N GLN A 199 18.04 -23.04 11.16
CA GLN A 199 18.28 -23.07 12.61
C GLN A 199 17.01 -22.78 13.45
N ARG A 200 15.98 -22.16 12.86
CA ARG A 200 14.72 -21.78 13.53
C ARG A 200 13.71 -22.93 13.53
N LYS A 201 14.11 -24.09 14.06
CA LYS A 201 13.35 -25.36 13.96
C LYS A 201 11.92 -25.27 14.51
N GLU A 202 11.71 -24.49 15.57
CA GLU A 202 10.37 -24.23 16.14
C GLU A 202 9.36 -23.71 15.10
N PHE A 203 9.82 -22.98 14.07
CA PHE A 203 8.96 -22.54 12.97
C PHE A 203 8.49 -23.71 12.10
N LEU A 204 9.36 -24.67 11.78
CA LEU A 204 8.98 -25.87 11.02
C LEU A 204 7.91 -26.69 11.76
N LEU A 205 8.00 -26.74 13.09
CA LEU A 205 6.99 -27.38 13.93
C LEU A 205 5.65 -26.61 13.90
N MET A 206 5.67 -25.28 13.97
CA MET A 206 4.47 -24.44 13.82
C MET A 206 3.81 -24.65 12.45
N VAL A 207 4.56 -24.64 11.35
CA VAL A 207 4.04 -24.86 9.99
C VAL A 207 3.44 -26.26 9.87
N ALA A 208 4.09 -27.28 10.43
CA ALA A 208 3.53 -28.64 10.44
C ALA A 208 2.21 -28.73 11.22
N GLU A 209 2.09 -28.07 12.37
CA GLU A 209 0.82 -27.97 13.12
C GLU A 209 -0.26 -27.25 12.32
N ASP A 210 0.12 -26.18 11.62
CA ASP A 210 -0.77 -25.37 10.80
C ASP A 210 -1.33 -26.15 9.59
N GLU A 211 -0.48 -26.94 8.91
CA GLU A 211 -0.88 -27.86 7.84
C GLU A 211 -1.74 -29.02 8.37
N LEU A 212 -1.46 -29.54 9.57
CA LEU A 212 -2.32 -30.57 10.19
C LEU A 212 -3.69 -30.04 10.57
N ALA A 213 -3.78 -28.81 11.06
CA ALA A 213 -5.06 -28.14 11.33
C ALA A 213 -5.87 -27.90 10.03
N ALA A 214 -5.19 -27.71 8.90
CA ALA A 214 -5.81 -27.64 7.57
C ALA A 214 -6.20 -29.02 6.99
N GLY A 215 -5.79 -30.13 7.62
CA GLY A 215 -5.99 -31.50 7.11
C GLY A 215 -4.95 -31.95 6.07
N ASN A 216 -3.93 -31.13 5.80
CA ASN A 216 -2.89 -31.37 4.79
C ASN A 216 -1.78 -32.30 5.33
N HIS A 217 -2.15 -33.51 5.75
CA HIS A 217 -1.22 -34.50 6.33
C HIS A 217 -0.01 -34.77 5.42
N GLY A 218 -0.18 -34.74 4.09
CA GLY A 218 0.90 -34.92 3.11
C GLY A 218 1.99 -33.84 3.16
N ALA A 219 1.64 -32.59 3.49
CA ALA A 219 2.60 -31.49 3.61
C ALA A 219 3.28 -31.46 4.99
N ALA A 220 2.55 -31.77 6.05
CA ALA A 220 3.10 -31.81 7.41
C ALA A 220 4.10 -32.96 7.64
N LEU A 221 3.86 -34.14 7.06
CA LEU A 221 4.68 -35.33 7.27
C LEU A 221 6.18 -35.18 6.94
N PRO A 222 6.62 -34.63 5.79
CA PRO A 222 8.05 -34.42 5.53
C PRO A 222 8.70 -33.46 6.54
N LEU A 223 8.02 -32.37 6.91
CA LEU A 223 8.51 -31.41 7.90
C LEU A 223 8.69 -32.05 9.28
N LEU A 224 7.72 -32.85 9.73
CA LEU A 224 7.78 -33.57 11.01
C LEU A 224 8.86 -34.66 11.00
N LYS A 225 9.06 -35.37 9.89
CA LYS A 225 10.14 -36.37 9.75
C LYS A 225 11.51 -35.68 9.86
N GLN A 226 11.72 -34.59 9.13
CA GLN A 226 12.95 -33.79 9.22
C GLN A 226 13.19 -33.27 10.65
N PHE A 227 12.16 -32.70 11.30
CA PHE A 227 12.26 -32.20 12.66
C PHE A 227 12.61 -33.32 13.67
N VAL A 228 11.99 -34.50 13.55
CA VAL A 228 12.23 -35.64 14.45
C VAL A 228 13.59 -36.31 14.21
N ASP A 229 14.14 -36.31 13.00
CA ASP A 229 15.49 -36.86 12.77
C ASP A 229 16.59 -36.02 13.43
N ASP A 230 16.36 -34.69 13.49
CA ASP A 230 17.16 -33.70 14.21
C ASP A 230 16.92 -33.72 15.73
N GLU A 231 15.66 -33.57 16.17
CA GLU A 231 15.23 -33.55 17.57
C GLU A 231 14.55 -34.87 17.97
N ARG A 232 15.35 -35.95 17.97
CA ARG A 232 14.94 -37.36 18.13
C ARG A 232 14.06 -37.72 19.33
N PHE A 233 13.99 -36.84 20.31
CA PHE A 233 13.27 -37.04 21.56
C PHE A 233 12.23 -35.97 21.85
N ASN A 234 11.95 -35.02 20.95
CA ASN A 234 10.92 -34.00 21.19
C ASN A 234 9.52 -34.67 21.21
N PRO A 235 8.84 -34.76 22.37
CA PRO A 235 7.63 -35.57 22.49
C PRO A 235 6.48 -34.96 21.67
N ARG A 236 6.37 -33.63 21.62
CA ARG A 236 5.36 -32.91 20.83
C ARG A 236 5.47 -33.24 19.35
N ALA A 237 6.68 -33.18 18.79
CA ALA A 237 6.93 -33.52 17.39
C ALA A 237 6.68 -35.01 17.10
N LEU A 238 7.02 -35.91 18.03
CA LEU A 238 6.74 -37.35 17.89
C LEU A 238 5.24 -37.66 17.92
N TYR A 239 4.45 -37.00 18.78
CA TYR A 239 2.98 -37.15 18.79
C TYR A 239 2.36 -36.66 17.49
N LEU A 240 2.73 -35.46 17.03
CA LEU A 240 2.24 -34.91 15.76
C LEU A 240 2.61 -35.80 14.56
N LEU A 241 3.84 -36.32 14.52
CA LEU A 241 4.27 -37.28 13.50
C LEU A 241 3.42 -38.56 13.54
N ALA A 242 3.17 -39.10 14.74
CA ALA A 242 2.41 -40.33 14.90
C ALA A 242 0.94 -40.16 14.49
N ASP A 243 0.29 -39.08 14.90
CA ASP A 243 -1.09 -38.76 14.55
C ASP A 243 -1.26 -38.43 13.07
N ALA A 244 -0.33 -37.67 12.48
CA ALA A 244 -0.29 -37.38 11.05
C ALA A 244 -0.11 -38.65 10.20
N SER A 245 0.83 -39.52 10.59
CA SER A 245 1.08 -40.79 9.90
C SER A 245 -0.11 -41.73 10.02
N ARG A 246 -0.75 -41.79 11.19
CA ARG A 246 -1.97 -42.58 11.43
C ARG A 246 -3.14 -42.07 10.56
N ALA A 247 -3.33 -40.77 10.44
CA ALA A 247 -4.33 -40.17 9.57
C ALA A 247 -4.06 -40.42 8.07
N ALA A 248 -2.78 -40.42 7.67
CA ALA A 248 -2.35 -40.76 6.32
C ALA A 248 -2.33 -42.29 6.02
N GLY A 249 -2.63 -43.14 7.00
CA GLY A 249 -2.63 -44.60 6.87
C GLY A 249 -1.25 -45.28 6.95
N ASP A 250 -0.16 -44.52 7.17
CA ASP A 250 1.19 -45.06 7.42
C ASP A 250 1.32 -45.52 8.88
N LEU A 251 0.64 -46.62 9.19
CA LEU A 251 0.65 -47.24 10.52
C LEU A 251 2.05 -47.67 10.97
N LYS A 252 2.99 -47.86 10.03
CA LYS A 252 4.36 -48.24 10.36
C LYS A 252 5.11 -47.06 10.98
N THR A 253 5.19 -45.92 10.30
CA THR A 253 5.87 -44.75 10.90
C THR A 253 5.13 -44.21 12.12
N ALA A 254 3.81 -44.34 12.19
CA ALA A 254 3.04 -44.05 13.41
C ALA A 254 3.47 -44.96 14.59
N SER A 255 3.56 -46.28 14.38
CA SER A 255 4.05 -47.21 15.40
C SER A 255 5.50 -46.94 15.82
N ASP A 256 6.39 -46.61 14.87
CA ASP A 256 7.78 -46.26 15.17
C ASP A 256 7.87 -44.98 16.02
N ALA A 257 7.05 -43.97 15.73
CA ALA A 257 6.99 -42.72 16.49
C ALA A 257 6.44 -42.92 17.91
N TYR A 258 5.30 -43.60 18.08
CA TYR A 258 4.77 -43.90 19.43
C TYR A 258 5.74 -44.78 20.23
N ASN A 259 6.39 -45.78 19.62
CA ASN A 259 7.37 -46.62 20.30
C ASN A 259 8.59 -45.80 20.80
N ARG A 260 9.07 -44.81 20.02
CA ARG A 260 10.09 -43.86 20.48
C ARG A 260 9.61 -43.07 21.71
N ILE A 261 8.35 -42.64 21.77
CA ILE A 261 7.82 -41.96 22.97
C ILE A 261 7.81 -42.94 24.16
N VAL A 262 7.19 -44.12 24.02
CA VAL A 262 7.07 -45.14 25.08
C VAL A 262 8.42 -45.60 25.65
N LEU A 263 9.47 -45.64 24.82
CA LEU A 263 10.81 -46.01 25.25
C LEU A 263 11.53 -44.92 26.05
N ASN A 264 11.29 -43.64 25.75
CA ASN A 264 11.99 -42.50 26.37
C ASN A 264 11.20 -41.83 27.50
N TYR A 265 9.86 -41.94 27.47
CA TYR A 265 8.92 -41.36 28.43
C TYR A 265 8.07 -42.47 29.09
N PRO A 266 8.68 -43.34 29.91
CA PRO A 266 7.97 -44.43 30.57
C PRO A 266 6.91 -43.86 31.53
N GLY A 267 5.65 -44.22 31.28
CA GLY A 267 4.48 -43.72 32.03
C GLY A 267 3.48 -42.96 31.17
N GLU A 268 3.83 -42.56 29.94
CA GLU A 268 2.85 -41.96 29.01
C GLU A 268 1.92 -43.02 28.42
N LEU A 269 0.79 -43.26 29.09
CA LEU A 269 -0.26 -44.16 28.61
C LEU A 269 -0.82 -43.74 27.25
N THR A 270 -0.87 -42.44 26.91
CA THR A 270 -1.37 -41.95 25.61
C THR A 270 -0.59 -42.52 24.43
N ALA A 271 0.75 -42.46 24.45
CA ALA A 271 1.57 -43.10 23.43
C ALA A 271 1.44 -44.63 23.44
N CYS A 272 1.27 -45.26 24.61
CA CYS A 272 1.01 -46.70 24.70
C CYS A 272 -0.29 -47.08 23.98
N LYS A 273 -1.39 -46.34 24.20
CA LYS A 273 -2.68 -46.54 23.51
C LYS A 273 -2.55 -46.36 22.00
N GLY A 274 -1.84 -45.31 21.56
CA GLY A 274 -1.57 -45.06 20.14
C GLY A 274 -0.78 -46.19 19.48
N LEU A 275 0.23 -46.73 20.16
CA LEU A 275 1.02 -47.87 19.70
C LEU A 275 0.16 -49.15 19.63
N LEU A 276 -0.61 -49.45 20.68
CA LEU A 276 -1.54 -50.60 20.71
C LEU A 276 -2.55 -50.55 19.56
N PHE A 277 -3.11 -49.36 19.27
CA PHE A 277 -3.98 -49.15 18.12
C PHE A 277 -3.27 -49.48 16.80
N CYS A 278 -2.04 -48.98 16.60
CA CYS A 278 -1.28 -49.24 15.37
C CYS A 278 -0.91 -50.72 15.22
N LEU A 279 -0.48 -51.40 16.30
CA LEU A 279 -0.15 -52.83 16.30
C LEU A 279 -1.38 -53.71 16.02
N ARG A 280 -2.53 -53.40 16.66
CA ARG A 280 -3.81 -54.06 16.39
C ARG A 280 -4.19 -53.95 14.91
N HIS A 281 -4.14 -52.75 14.34
CA HIS A 281 -4.51 -52.53 12.94
C HIS A 281 -3.52 -53.12 11.93
N ARG A 282 -2.26 -53.35 12.32
CA ARG A 282 -1.27 -54.11 11.54
C ARG A 282 -1.41 -55.64 11.68
N GLY A 283 -2.07 -56.13 12.74
CA GLY A 283 -2.17 -57.55 13.07
C GLY A 283 -1.03 -58.10 13.94
N ASP A 284 -0.19 -57.24 14.50
CA ASP A 284 1.00 -57.61 15.28
C ASP A 284 0.64 -57.94 16.75
N VAL A 285 -0.16 -59.00 16.94
CA VAL A 285 -0.79 -59.37 18.22
C VAL A 285 0.23 -59.67 19.33
N ASP A 286 1.35 -60.32 19.01
CA ASP A 286 2.37 -60.70 20.02
C ASP A 286 3.11 -59.48 20.58
N GLU A 287 3.42 -58.47 19.73
CA GLU A 287 4.00 -57.20 20.18
C GLU A 287 3.01 -56.42 21.04
N ALA A 288 1.73 -56.38 20.64
CA ALA A 288 0.68 -55.73 21.41
C ALA A 288 0.49 -56.39 22.79
N LEU A 289 0.50 -57.72 22.87
CA LEU A 289 0.46 -58.48 24.13
C LEU A 289 1.68 -58.22 25.02
N GLY A 290 2.88 -58.16 24.44
CA GLY A 290 4.10 -57.81 25.16
C GLY A 290 4.03 -56.40 25.77
N LEU A 291 3.45 -55.45 25.04
CA LEU A 291 3.26 -54.08 25.49
C LEU A 291 2.18 -53.97 26.58
N LEU A 292 1.04 -54.66 26.44
CA LEU A 292 -0.01 -54.72 27.47
C LEU A 292 0.52 -55.28 28.79
N LYS A 293 1.27 -56.40 28.75
CA LYS A 293 1.89 -56.99 29.94
C LYS A 293 2.92 -56.06 30.61
N ARG A 294 3.61 -55.21 29.83
CA ARG A 294 4.60 -54.25 30.34
C ARG A 294 3.96 -53.08 31.10
N PHE A 295 2.80 -52.60 30.66
CA PHE A 295 2.11 -51.44 31.24
C PHE A 295 0.84 -51.82 32.04
N GLU A 296 0.68 -53.10 32.38
CA GLU A 296 -0.54 -53.65 32.96
C GLU A 296 -0.89 -52.99 34.30
N ALA A 297 0.11 -52.69 35.13
CA ALA A 297 -0.08 -52.05 36.44
C ALA A 297 -0.49 -50.57 36.31
N GLU A 298 0.11 -49.85 35.37
CA GLU A 298 -0.22 -48.46 35.05
C GLU A 298 -1.64 -48.35 34.48
N PHE A 299 -2.01 -49.25 33.57
CA PHE A 299 -3.37 -49.34 33.05
C PHE A 299 -4.40 -49.72 34.12
N LEU A 300 -4.14 -50.75 34.95
CA LEU A 300 -5.06 -51.14 36.03
C LEU A 300 -5.27 -50.04 37.09
N SER A 301 -4.27 -49.19 37.32
CA SER A 301 -4.35 -48.11 38.31
C SER A 301 -4.99 -46.82 37.80
N GLN A 302 -4.95 -46.56 36.48
CA GLN A 302 -5.49 -45.32 35.88
C GLN A 302 -6.74 -45.55 35.03
N GLU A 303 -6.76 -46.58 34.18
CA GLU A 303 -7.82 -46.82 33.17
C GLU A 303 -8.05 -48.34 32.92
N PRO A 304 -8.61 -49.08 33.89
CA PRO A 304 -8.83 -50.53 33.76
C PRO A 304 -9.83 -50.90 32.66
N GLU A 305 -10.83 -50.05 32.39
CA GLU A 305 -11.81 -50.25 31.31
C GLU A 305 -11.14 -50.24 29.93
N THR A 306 -10.20 -49.32 29.72
CA THR A 306 -9.42 -49.22 28.47
C THR A 306 -8.52 -50.43 28.27
N LEU A 307 -7.98 -50.99 29.35
CA LEU A 307 -7.20 -52.24 29.31
C LEU A 307 -8.06 -53.44 28.86
N GLU A 308 -9.27 -53.56 29.40
CA GLU A 308 -10.21 -54.61 28.98
C GLU A 308 -10.58 -54.46 27.50
N GLN A 309 -10.88 -53.23 27.05
CA GLN A 309 -11.18 -52.93 25.66
C GLN A 309 -10.04 -53.36 24.71
N PHE A 310 -8.77 -53.11 25.07
CA PHE A 310 -7.65 -53.56 24.26
C PHE A 310 -7.58 -55.09 24.16
N TYR A 311 -7.72 -55.82 25.27
CA TYR A 311 -7.72 -57.28 25.24
C TYR A 311 -8.89 -57.85 24.41
N LEU A 312 -10.11 -57.30 24.55
CA LEU A 312 -11.26 -57.68 23.72
C LEU A 312 -10.98 -57.42 22.23
N SER A 313 -10.40 -56.25 21.91
CA SER A 313 -10.08 -55.85 20.54
C SER A 313 -8.97 -56.67 19.87
N LEU A 314 -8.14 -57.36 20.68
CA LEU A 314 -7.18 -58.37 20.22
C LEU A 314 -7.83 -59.76 20.11
N GLN A 315 -8.81 -60.08 20.97
CA GLN A 315 -9.58 -61.33 20.90
C GLN A 315 -10.38 -61.44 19.59
N GLU A 316 -10.85 -60.32 19.04
CA GLU A 316 -11.47 -60.25 17.71
C GLU A 316 -10.53 -60.74 16.58
N ILE A 317 -9.22 -60.53 16.74
CA ILE A 317 -8.19 -60.83 15.73
C ILE A 317 -7.61 -62.24 15.96
N ALA A 318 -7.43 -62.63 17.23
CA ALA A 318 -6.83 -63.89 17.64
C ALA A 318 -7.66 -64.56 18.76
N PRO A 319 -8.85 -65.12 18.44
CA PRO A 319 -9.80 -65.60 19.45
C PRO A 319 -9.27 -66.74 20.32
N ASP A 320 -8.39 -67.58 19.77
CA ASP A 320 -7.81 -68.76 20.43
C ASP A 320 -6.52 -68.47 21.23
N ASN A 321 -6.09 -67.21 21.34
CA ASN A 321 -4.84 -66.87 22.04
C ASN A 321 -5.03 -66.86 23.57
N GLY A 322 -4.49 -67.88 24.23
CA GLY A 322 -4.57 -68.05 25.69
C GLY A 322 -4.01 -66.88 26.52
N ALA A 323 -3.06 -66.11 26.00
CA ALA A 323 -2.52 -64.94 26.71
C ALA A 323 -3.51 -63.76 26.75
N ILE A 324 -4.47 -63.70 25.81
CA ILE A 324 -5.55 -62.71 25.82
C ILE A 324 -6.60 -63.09 26.87
N THR A 325 -6.98 -64.38 26.94
CA THR A 325 -7.99 -64.86 27.90
C THR A 325 -7.48 -64.80 29.35
N GLU A 326 -6.19 -65.08 29.58
CA GLU A 326 -5.49 -64.85 30.85
C GLU A 326 -5.44 -63.35 31.21
N GLY A 327 -5.21 -62.47 30.22
CA GLY A 327 -5.30 -61.02 30.40
C GLY A 327 -6.68 -60.56 30.86
N LEU A 328 -7.74 -60.94 30.13
CA LEU A 328 -9.13 -60.61 30.49
C LEU A 328 -9.52 -61.13 31.88
N ARG A 329 -9.08 -62.33 32.26
CA ARG A 329 -9.33 -62.88 33.60
C ARG A 329 -8.74 -62.01 34.71
N ARG A 330 -7.50 -61.53 34.52
CA ARG A 330 -6.80 -60.67 35.49
C ARG A 330 -7.45 -59.29 35.58
N VAL A 331 -7.81 -58.68 34.44
CA VAL A 331 -8.47 -57.36 34.40
C VAL A 331 -9.86 -57.39 35.03
N ARG A 332 -10.64 -58.45 34.80
CA ARG A 332 -11.99 -58.62 35.35
C ARG A 332 -12.02 -59.01 36.84
N GLY A 333 -10.87 -59.17 37.48
CA GLY A 333 -10.78 -59.50 38.90
C GLY A 333 -11.31 -60.90 39.27
N THR A 334 -11.52 -61.79 38.30
CA THR A 334 -11.88 -63.19 38.55
C THR A 334 -10.63 -63.94 39.03
N ALA A 335 -10.38 -63.86 40.34
CA ALA A 335 -9.38 -64.66 41.02
C ALA A 335 -9.63 -66.16 40.82
N ASP A 336 -8.58 -66.97 40.85
CA ASP A 336 -8.65 -68.40 40.56
C ASP A 336 -9.46 -69.18 41.63
N GLU A 337 -10.71 -69.53 41.30
CA GLU A 337 -11.38 -70.72 41.83
C GLU A 337 -11.18 -71.91 40.88
N ASP A 338 -9.92 -72.28 40.60
CA ASP A 338 -9.58 -73.54 39.94
C ASP A 338 -8.19 -74.03 40.38
N GLY A 339 -8.09 -74.38 41.67
CA GLY A 339 -6.83 -74.69 42.34
C GLY A 339 -6.92 -75.70 43.47
N ALA A 340 -7.98 -76.53 43.54
CA ALA A 340 -8.11 -77.52 44.61
C ALA A 340 -8.94 -78.77 44.23
N VAL A 341 -8.38 -79.94 44.57
CA VAL A 341 -9.05 -81.25 44.74
C VAL A 341 -9.57 -81.94 43.47
N ALA A 342 -8.72 -82.80 42.91
CA ALA A 342 -9.18 -84.08 42.40
C ALA A 342 -9.68 -84.92 43.59
N GLY A 343 -10.98 -85.19 43.65
CA GLY A 343 -11.62 -85.94 44.73
C GLY A 343 -13.08 -86.21 44.38
N GLU A 344 -13.35 -87.44 43.94
CA GLU A 344 -14.70 -87.92 43.66
C GLU A 344 -15.54 -87.93 44.97
N GLN A 345 -16.70 -87.26 44.99
CA GLN A 345 -17.95 -87.82 45.53
C GLN A 345 -19.19 -86.91 45.36
N GLU A 346 -20.13 -87.43 44.57
CA GLU A 346 -21.57 -87.59 44.86
C GLU A 346 -22.43 -86.43 45.44
N GLN A 347 -23.49 -86.15 44.66
CA GLN A 347 -24.91 -86.00 45.07
C GLN A 347 -25.44 -84.68 45.69
N GLU A 348 -26.11 -83.91 44.81
CA GLU A 348 -27.56 -83.57 44.89
C GLU A 348 -28.09 -82.58 45.98
N PRO A 349 -29.32 -81.99 45.84
CA PRO A 349 -29.36 -80.53 45.68
C PRO A 349 -30.45 -79.77 46.50
N ALA A 350 -30.50 -78.45 46.26
CA ALA A 350 -31.65 -77.54 46.35
C ALA A 350 -32.24 -77.11 47.71
N SER A 351 -32.21 -75.79 47.98
CA SER A 351 -33.38 -74.95 48.36
C SER A 351 -32.94 -73.48 48.51
N PHE A 352 -33.51 -72.46 47.84
CA PHE A 352 -34.85 -71.84 47.99
C PHE A 352 -35.04 -70.94 49.25
N SER A 353 -34.94 -69.61 49.07
CA SER A 353 -35.80 -68.54 49.66
C SER A 353 -35.25 -67.17 49.22
N GLU A 354 -35.95 -66.42 48.37
CA GLU A 354 -36.97 -65.40 48.72
C GLU A 354 -36.43 -64.12 49.38
N ASN A 355 -36.38 -63.03 48.61
CA ASN A 355 -37.20 -61.80 48.79
C ASN A 355 -36.60 -60.67 47.91
N SER A 356 -37.27 -60.23 46.83
CA SER A 356 -38.29 -59.15 46.80
C SER A 356 -37.74 -57.80 47.30
N ALA A 357 -37.26 -56.91 46.42
CA ALA A 357 -38.03 -55.89 45.66
C ALA A 357 -38.27 -54.58 46.46
N PRO A 358 -38.59 -53.40 45.85
CA PRO A 358 -38.69 -53.06 44.41
C PRO A 358 -37.97 -51.73 43.98
N SER A 359 -38.02 -51.44 42.67
CA SER A 359 -37.83 -50.12 42.02
C SER A 359 -38.99 -49.14 42.35
N PRO A 360 -39.01 -47.86 41.90
CA PRO A 360 -39.15 -47.43 40.48
C PRO A 360 -38.17 -46.31 40.04
N ASP A 361 -37.78 -46.09 38.78
CA ASP A 361 -38.46 -46.13 37.46
C ASP A 361 -39.22 -44.84 37.10
N GLY A 362 -39.05 -44.32 35.86
CA GLY A 362 -39.69 -43.08 35.40
C GLY A 362 -38.98 -42.22 34.33
N SER A 363 -39.07 -42.61 33.05
CA SER A 363 -39.03 -41.73 31.86
C SER A 363 -40.49 -41.44 31.38
N PRO A 364 -40.84 -40.83 30.22
CA PRO A 364 -40.06 -40.17 29.12
C PRO A 364 -40.70 -38.88 28.49
N ALA A 365 -40.15 -38.44 27.35
CA ALA A 365 -40.83 -37.85 26.15
C ALA A 365 -41.08 -36.31 25.96
N VAL A 366 -41.34 -35.96 24.68
CA VAL A 366 -41.42 -34.64 23.97
C VAL A 366 -42.79 -34.56 23.22
N PRO A 367 -43.19 -33.59 22.33
CA PRO A 367 -42.45 -32.60 21.47
C PRO A 367 -43.11 -31.17 21.34
N GLU A 368 -42.86 -30.48 20.21
CA GLU A 368 -43.65 -29.41 19.50
C GLU A 368 -43.19 -27.92 19.52
N SER A 369 -43.56 -27.20 18.43
CA SER A 369 -43.23 -25.81 17.98
C SER A 369 -44.54 -25.09 17.53
N PRO A 370 -44.66 -24.02 16.67
CA PRO A 370 -43.74 -23.03 16.03
C PRO A 370 -44.31 -21.55 16.03
N VAL A 371 -44.06 -20.73 14.96
CA VAL A 371 -44.67 -19.39 14.57
C VAL A 371 -44.01 -18.13 15.25
N ALA A 372 -43.79 -16.91 14.71
CA ALA A 372 -44.08 -16.12 13.45
C ALA A 372 -42.96 -15.02 13.22
N CYS A 373 -43.12 -13.87 12.51
CA CYS A 373 -43.27 -13.55 11.06
C CYS A 373 -43.20 -11.98 10.79
N ALA A 374 -43.25 -11.54 9.52
CA ALA A 374 -43.35 -10.16 8.95
C ALA A 374 -42.04 -9.31 8.84
N ALA A 375 -41.59 -8.72 7.69
CA ALA A 375 -42.22 -8.08 6.49
C ALA A 375 -42.68 -6.62 6.75
N GLU A 376 -42.59 -5.62 5.86
CA GLU A 376 -42.09 -5.44 4.47
C GLU A 376 -41.96 -3.90 4.19
N VAL A 377 -41.57 -3.46 2.98
CA VAL A 377 -42.17 -2.36 2.16
C VAL A 377 -41.22 -1.95 1.01
N ASP A 378 -41.71 -2.10 -0.23
CA ASP A 378 -41.17 -1.48 -1.46
C ASP A 378 -41.83 -0.10 -1.73
N PHE A 379 -41.18 0.76 -2.53
CA PHE A 379 -41.90 1.79 -3.29
C PHE A 379 -41.24 2.08 -4.64
N ASP A 380 -42.06 2.13 -5.68
CA ASP A 380 -41.72 2.18 -7.09
C ASP A 380 -42.55 3.30 -7.77
N SER A 381 -41.94 4.13 -8.62
CA SER A 381 -42.55 5.00 -9.66
C SER A 381 -41.50 6.03 -10.14
N ASP A 382 -41.01 6.13 -11.38
CA ASP A 382 -41.60 6.07 -12.74
C ASP A 382 -41.97 7.47 -13.32
N GLU A 383 -41.90 7.59 -14.66
CA GLU A 383 -42.15 8.78 -15.51
C GLU A 383 -41.19 10.01 -15.49
N SER A 384 -41.20 10.89 -16.50
CA SER A 384 -40.65 10.75 -17.88
C SER A 384 -40.66 12.08 -18.68
N LEU A 385 -39.91 12.13 -19.80
CA LEU A 385 -40.14 12.89 -21.05
C LEU A 385 -39.77 14.40 -21.26
N TRP A 386 -39.04 14.60 -22.38
CA TRP A 386 -38.93 15.71 -23.37
C TRP A 386 -38.36 17.12 -23.05
N GLU A 387 -37.39 17.50 -23.91
CA GLU A 387 -37.14 18.83 -24.55
C GLU A 387 -36.79 20.03 -23.64
N GLU A 388 -35.97 21.01 -24.04
CA GLU A 388 -35.69 21.55 -25.38
C GLU A 388 -34.26 22.18 -25.44
N GLU A 389 -33.60 22.18 -26.60
CA GLU A 389 -32.29 22.83 -26.78
C GLU A 389 -32.42 24.36 -26.88
N VAL A 390 -31.57 25.12 -26.19
CA VAL A 390 -31.45 26.59 -26.39
C VAL A 390 -30.01 26.94 -26.73
N GLU A 391 -29.75 27.06 -28.03
CA GLU A 391 -28.50 27.54 -28.59
C GLU A 391 -28.40 29.07 -28.43
N ILE A 392 -27.50 29.55 -27.56
CA ILE A 392 -27.17 30.97 -27.44
C ILE A 392 -25.76 31.20 -27.99
N GLY A 393 -25.69 31.54 -29.27
CA GLY A 393 -24.47 32.02 -29.89
C GLY A 393 -24.08 33.39 -29.33
N LEU A 394 -22.87 33.50 -28.81
CA LEU A 394 -22.21 34.77 -28.53
C LEU A 394 -20.89 34.82 -29.29
N GLU A 395 -20.92 35.54 -30.41
CA GLU A 395 -19.71 36.01 -31.09
C GLU A 395 -18.92 36.91 -30.12
N VAL A 396 -17.62 36.67 -30.01
CA VAL A 396 -16.68 37.61 -29.40
C VAL A 396 -15.67 37.96 -30.48
N ASP A 397 -15.80 39.18 -31.01
CA ASP A 397 -14.83 39.79 -31.92
C ASP A 397 -13.44 39.81 -31.27
N GLY A 398 -12.41 39.61 -32.10
CA GLY A 398 -11.05 39.37 -31.62
C GLY A 398 -10.30 40.63 -31.19
N ASP A 399 -9.10 40.41 -30.65
CA ASP A 399 -8.00 41.36 -30.87
C ASP A 399 -6.60 40.72 -30.69
N ALA A 400 -5.67 41.20 -31.52
CA ALA A 400 -4.21 41.11 -31.41
C ALA A 400 -3.50 39.73 -31.49
N ASP A 401 -3.07 39.39 -32.70
CA ASP A 401 -2.04 38.36 -32.99
C ASP A 401 -0.68 38.64 -32.30
N LEU A 402 -0.04 37.58 -31.82
CA LEU A 402 1.40 37.54 -31.59
C LEU A 402 1.98 36.43 -32.47
N GLU A 403 2.58 36.81 -33.60
CA GLU A 403 3.21 35.88 -34.55
C GLU A 403 4.37 35.11 -33.90
N GLU A 404 4.17 33.81 -33.64
CA GLU A 404 5.29 32.87 -33.44
C GLU A 404 6.02 32.68 -34.76
N ILE A 405 7.30 33.08 -34.80
CA ILE A 405 8.13 32.93 -35.99
C ILE A 405 8.64 31.49 -36.08
N GLU A 406 7.84 30.61 -36.66
CA GLU A 406 8.30 29.28 -37.10
C GLU A 406 9.31 29.43 -38.25
N LEU A 407 10.54 28.97 -38.03
CA LEU A 407 11.56 28.86 -39.07
C LEU A 407 11.62 27.41 -39.57
N GLU A 408 10.95 27.14 -40.69
CA GLU A 408 11.08 25.87 -41.40
C GLU A 408 12.54 25.60 -41.79
N VAL A 409 13.06 24.43 -41.40
CA VAL A 409 14.31 23.87 -41.94
C VAL A 409 14.06 22.41 -42.31
N SER A 410 14.01 22.16 -43.62
CA SER A 410 13.80 20.83 -44.19
C SER A 410 15.06 19.95 -44.13
N VAL A 411 14.92 18.75 -43.59
CA VAL A 411 15.94 17.67 -43.58
C VAL A 411 15.19 16.34 -43.77
N PRO A 412 15.68 15.39 -44.59
CA PRO A 412 14.80 14.45 -45.29
C PRO A 412 14.35 13.23 -44.50
N ASP A 413 13.38 12.55 -45.12
CA ASP A 413 12.70 11.33 -44.68
C ASP A 413 13.65 10.11 -44.59
N GLU A 414 13.78 9.53 -43.39
CA GLU A 414 14.30 8.18 -43.17
C GLU A 414 13.38 7.40 -42.23
N SER A 415 12.64 6.48 -42.82
CA SER A 415 11.92 5.42 -42.13
C SER A 415 12.87 4.47 -41.38
N THR A 416 12.54 4.05 -40.17
CA THR A 416 12.85 2.67 -39.70
C THR A 416 12.06 2.30 -38.44
N ASP A 417 11.40 1.14 -38.48
CA ASP A 417 10.99 0.40 -37.29
C ASP A 417 12.20 0.08 -36.40
N TRP A 418 12.07 0.29 -35.08
CA TRP A 418 13.05 -0.18 -34.08
C TRP A 418 12.40 -0.80 -32.82
N LEU A 419 11.17 -1.32 -32.97
CA LEU A 419 10.57 -2.23 -31.98
C LEU A 419 11.02 -3.67 -32.24
N ALA A 420 12.31 -3.94 -32.00
CA ALA A 420 12.86 -5.27 -31.85
C ALA A 420 14.00 -5.21 -30.82
N GLY A 421 13.74 -5.69 -29.60
CA GLY A 421 14.80 -5.91 -28.62
C GLY A 421 15.71 -7.06 -29.10
N PRO A 422 17.00 -7.06 -28.76
CA PRO A 422 17.87 -8.18 -29.10
C PRO A 422 17.48 -9.41 -28.28
N GLU A 423 16.90 -10.41 -28.93
CA GLU A 423 16.96 -11.80 -28.47
C GLU A 423 18.44 -12.15 -28.30
N ASN A 424 18.86 -12.52 -27.09
CA ASN A 424 20.24 -12.89 -26.82
C ASN A 424 20.29 -14.39 -26.48
N GLU A 425 20.83 -15.17 -27.41
CA GLU A 425 20.94 -16.63 -27.28
C GLU A 425 21.79 -17.04 -26.08
N ALA A 426 21.45 -18.20 -25.51
CA ALA A 426 22.03 -18.70 -24.28
C ALA A 426 23.55 -19.00 -24.39
N ALA A 427 24.32 -18.42 -23.49
CA ALA A 427 25.62 -18.96 -23.07
C ALA A 427 25.46 -19.62 -21.70
N SER A 428 25.30 -20.94 -21.68
CA SER A 428 25.12 -21.72 -20.46
C SER A 428 26.46 -22.08 -19.81
N LEU A 429 26.52 -21.98 -18.47
CA LEU A 429 26.83 -23.06 -17.52
C LEU A 429 26.71 -22.50 -16.06
N PRO A 430 26.50 -23.36 -15.04
CA PRO A 430 25.71 -22.98 -13.86
C PRO A 430 26.55 -22.64 -12.62
N ASP A 431 25.93 -21.91 -11.70
CA ASP A 431 26.10 -22.22 -10.27
C ASP A 431 24.78 -21.96 -9.51
N GLY A 432 24.33 -22.96 -8.75
CA GLY A 432 22.99 -22.97 -8.17
C GLY A 432 22.95 -22.35 -6.77
N SER A 433 22.77 -21.02 -6.67
CA SER A 433 22.59 -20.37 -5.35
C SER A 433 21.86 -19.01 -5.34
N SER A 434 21.29 -18.54 -6.46
CA SER A 434 20.51 -17.29 -6.51
C SER A 434 19.02 -17.53 -6.81
N LEU A 435 18.30 -18.08 -5.84
CA LEU A 435 16.84 -18.00 -5.80
C LEU A 435 16.45 -16.67 -5.14
N ASP A 436 16.64 -15.57 -5.87
CA ASP A 436 15.77 -14.41 -5.68
C ASP A 436 14.43 -14.74 -6.34
N PHE A 437 13.31 -14.37 -5.71
CA PHE A 437 12.04 -14.42 -6.41
C PHE A 437 12.16 -13.60 -7.70
N THR A 438 11.89 -14.22 -8.84
CA THR A 438 11.80 -13.50 -10.10
C THR A 438 10.69 -12.46 -10.03
N GLU A 439 10.80 -11.42 -10.85
CA GLU A 439 9.78 -10.37 -10.88
C GLU A 439 8.41 -10.94 -11.27
N ASP A 440 8.39 -11.96 -12.11
CA ASP A 440 7.20 -12.72 -12.49
C ASP A 440 6.62 -13.53 -11.32
N GLU A 441 7.43 -14.26 -10.54
CA GLU A 441 6.96 -15.00 -9.34
C GLU A 441 6.37 -14.07 -8.25
N LEU A 442 6.80 -12.81 -8.20
CA LEU A 442 6.25 -11.77 -7.31
C LEU A 442 4.98 -11.11 -7.87
N ASN A 443 4.81 -11.08 -9.19
CA ASN A 443 3.58 -10.66 -9.84
C ASN A 443 2.50 -11.76 -9.79
N ASP A 444 2.90 -13.04 -9.81
CA ASP A 444 2.03 -14.21 -9.57
C ASP A 444 1.53 -14.35 -8.12
N LEU A 445 1.91 -13.44 -7.22
CA LEU A 445 1.39 -13.34 -5.86
C LEU A 445 0.21 -12.36 -5.72
N VAL A 446 0.09 -11.35 -6.59
CA VAL A 446 -1.04 -10.40 -6.63
C VAL A 446 -1.22 -9.86 -8.05
N PRO A 447 -2.41 -9.94 -8.68
CA PRO A 447 -2.63 -9.37 -10.01
C PRO A 447 -2.42 -7.86 -9.99
N SER A 448 -1.40 -7.39 -10.71
CA SER A 448 -1.05 -5.97 -10.81
C SER A 448 -2.20 -5.17 -11.47
N PRO A 449 -2.58 -3.99 -10.93
CA PRO A 449 -3.41 -3.06 -11.67
C PRO A 449 -2.69 -2.63 -12.97
N PRO A 450 -3.41 -2.34 -14.06
CA PRO A 450 -2.81 -2.14 -15.37
C PRO A 450 -1.81 -0.98 -15.36
N PHE A 451 -0.56 -1.29 -15.73
CA PHE A 451 0.52 -0.32 -15.81
C PHE A 451 0.25 0.64 -16.99
N VAL A 452 -0.13 1.88 -16.69
CA VAL A 452 -0.37 2.91 -17.72
C VAL A 452 0.97 3.40 -18.25
N SER A 453 1.35 2.92 -19.44
CA SER A 453 2.46 3.50 -20.21
C SER A 453 2.15 4.97 -20.54
N PRO A 454 3.10 5.90 -20.37
CA PRO A 454 2.88 7.31 -20.72
C PRO A 454 2.60 7.43 -22.24
N PRO A 455 1.60 8.23 -22.65
CA PRO A 455 1.15 8.27 -24.05
C PRO A 455 2.21 8.83 -24.98
N SER A 456 2.39 8.17 -26.13
CA SER A 456 3.33 8.54 -27.18
C SER A 456 2.84 9.71 -28.04
N GLY A 457 2.84 10.92 -27.46
CA GLY A 457 3.28 12.12 -28.16
C GLY A 457 2.26 13.19 -28.56
N SER A 458 2.81 14.38 -28.77
CA SER A 458 2.52 15.27 -29.91
C SER A 458 3.83 16.02 -30.27
N LYS A 459 3.91 16.61 -31.47
CA LYS A 459 5.06 17.45 -31.87
C LYS A 459 4.77 18.92 -31.52
N GLY A 460 5.03 19.30 -30.27
CA GLY A 460 5.09 20.69 -29.80
C GLY A 460 6.02 20.76 -28.58
N ASP A 461 6.89 21.77 -28.52
CA ASP A 461 7.84 22.06 -27.44
C ASP A 461 8.38 20.90 -26.58
N LYS A 462 9.19 20.04 -27.24
CA LYS A 462 9.86 18.86 -26.66
C LYS A 462 10.84 19.11 -25.49
N TYR A 463 11.02 20.38 -25.07
CA TYR A 463 12.06 20.83 -24.14
C TYR A 463 11.56 21.77 -23.02
N GLY A 464 10.32 22.25 -23.06
CA GLY A 464 9.78 23.19 -22.05
C GLY A 464 9.14 22.51 -20.84
N LEU A 465 9.02 23.25 -19.74
CA LEU A 465 8.22 22.89 -18.57
C LEU A 465 6.73 22.74 -18.95
N ASP A 466 6.27 23.59 -19.87
CA ASP A 466 4.88 23.73 -20.28
C ASP A 466 4.38 22.50 -21.06
N GLY A 467 5.25 21.83 -21.83
CA GLY A 467 4.95 20.56 -22.48
C GLY A 467 4.67 19.42 -21.50
N PHE A 468 5.31 19.43 -20.32
CA PHE A 468 5.02 18.47 -19.26
C PHE A 468 3.64 18.75 -18.62
N PHE A 469 3.34 20.02 -18.32
CA PHE A 469 2.02 20.39 -17.79
C PHE A 469 0.90 20.15 -18.81
N SER A 470 1.13 20.38 -20.10
CA SER A 470 0.18 20.04 -21.17
C SER A 470 -0.14 18.55 -21.21
N ALA A 471 0.89 17.68 -21.16
CA ALA A 471 0.69 16.23 -21.08
C ALA A 471 -0.01 15.77 -19.80
N PHE A 472 0.28 16.41 -18.66
CA PHE A 472 -0.41 16.16 -17.39
C PHE A 472 -1.90 16.56 -17.44
N LYS A 473 -2.21 17.78 -17.90
CA LYS A 473 -3.58 18.26 -18.11
C LYS A 473 -4.37 17.32 -19.02
N LYS A 474 -3.75 16.86 -20.12
CA LYS A 474 -4.37 15.90 -21.03
C LYS A 474 -4.69 14.58 -20.33
N GLY A 475 -3.76 14.01 -19.56
CA GLY A 475 -3.99 12.76 -18.82
C GLY A 475 -5.06 12.87 -17.72
N VAL A 476 -5.22 14.05 -17.11
CA VAL A 476 -6.32 14.33 -16.16
C VAL A 476 -7.65 14.55 -16.89
N GLY A 477 -7.64 15.25 -18.02
CA GLY A 477 -8.82 15.51 -18.85
C GLY A 477 -9.41 14.24 -19.46
N GLU A 478 -8.58 13.35 -20.02
CA GLU A 478 -8.99 12.06 -20.59
C GLU A 478 -9.65 11.12 -19.56
N GLN A 479 -9.46 11.35 -18.26
CA GLN A 479 -10.12 10.61 -17.18
C GLN A 479 -11.47 11.22 -16.76
N LEU A 480 -11.79 12.45 -17.20
CA LEU A 480 -12.83 13.31 -16.63
C LEU A 480 -13.71 14.03 -17.67
N GLU A 481 -13.75 13.58 -18.94
CA GLU A 481 -14.53 14.22 -20.02
C GLU A 481 -16.07 14.28 -19.77
N GLN A 482 -16.58 13.68 -18.69
CA GLN A 482 -17.97 13.77 -18.23
C GLN A 482 -18.11 14.21 -16.76
N GLY A 483 -17.18 15.02 -16.24
CA GLY A 483 -17.21 15.55 -14.88
C GLY A 483 -18.36 16.55 -14.63
N ASP A 484 -19.14 16.28 -13.59
CA ASP A 484 -20.17 17.19 -13.04
C ASP A 484 -19.53 18.48 -12.48
N THR A 485 -20.36 19.50 -12.20
CA THR A 485 -19.96 20.82 -11.68
C THR A 485 -19.03 20.71 -10.47
N GLU A 486 -19.30 19.80 -9.53
CA GLU A 486 -18.45 19.57 -8.36
C GLU A 486 -17.07 18.98 -8.73
N THR A 487 -17.00 18.15 -9.78
CA THR A 487 -15.71 17.66 -10.31
C THR A 487 -14.88 18.81 -10.89
N ARG A 488 -15.51 19.72 -11.65
CA ARG A 488 -14.83 20.91 -12.20
C ARG A 488 -14.39 21.88 -11.12
N TYR A 489 -15.23 22.10 -10.11
CA TYR A 489 -14.89 22.91 -8.94
C TYR A 489 -13.66 22.38 -8.20
N ASN A 490 -13.64 21.07 -7.92
CA ASN A 490 -12.51 20.41 -7.28
C ASN A 490 -11.24 20.42 -8.15
N LEU A 491 -11.38 20.32 -9.48
CA LEU A 491 -10.27 20.44 -10.43
C LEU A 491 -9.71 21.88 -10.47
N GLY A 492 -10.58 22.90 -10.41
CA GLY A 492 -10.18 24.29 -10.26
C GLY A 492 -9.39 24.54 -8.96
N ILE A 493 -9.82 23.96 -7.84
CA ILE A 493 -9.06 23.98 -6.57
C ILE A 493 -7.70 23.31 -6.78
N ALA A 494 -7.65 22.12 -7.40
CA ALA A 494 -6.38 21.45 -7.67
C ALA A 494 -5.44 22.33 -8.51
N TYR A 495 -5.91 22.92 -9.61
CA TYR A 495 -5.10 23.82 -10.44
C TYR A 495 -4.66 25.10 -9.70
N LYS A 496 -5.51 25.66 -8.82
CA LYS A 496 -5.14 26.79 -7.95
C LYS A 496 -3.98 26.41 -7.03
N GLU A 497 -4.06 25.29 -6.32
CA GLU A 497 -3.00 24.81 -5.43
C GLU A 497 -1.71 24.42 -6.19
N MET A 498 -1.83 24.02 -7.47
CA MET A 498 -0.67 23.83 -8.37
C MET A 498 -0.04 25.15 -8.85
N GLY A 499 -0.67 26.29 -8.58
CA GLY A 499 -0.28 27.60 -9.10
C GLY A 499 -0.39 27.68 -10.62
N LEU A 500 -1.42 27.03 -11.18
CA LEU A 500 -1.84 27.05 -12.59
C LEU A 500 -3.09 27.93 -12.71
N TYR A 501 -2.95 29.21 -12.37
CA TYR A 501 -4.08 30.10 -12.14
C TYR A 501 -5.00 30.28 -13.35
N ASP A 502 -4.47 30.32 -14.58
CA ASP A 502 -5.30 30.46 -15.79
C ASP A 502 -6.19 29.22 -16.04
N ASP A 503 -5.69 28.01 -15.75
CA ASP A 503 -6.46 26.77 -15.84
C ASP A 503 -7.48 26.65 -14.69
N ALA A 504 -7.08 27.08 -13.49
CA ALA A 504 -7.98 27.16 -12.34
C ALA A 504 -9.17 28.07 -12.63
N ILE A 505 -8.91 29.26 -13.19
CA ILE A 505 -9.93 30.23 -13.59
C ILE A 505 -10.85 29.62 -14.66
N ALA A 506 -10.31 28.88 -15.63
CA ALA A 506 -11.12 28.22 -16.66
C ALA A 506 -12.09 27.18 -16.06
N GLU A 507 -11.62 26.30 -15.16
CA GLU A 507 -12.48 25.29 -14.53
C GLU A 507 -13.48 25.91 -13.53
N PHE A 508 -13.09 26.93 -12.77
CA PHE A 508 -14.03 27.68 -11.93
C PHE A 508 -15.09 28.42 -12.76
N LYS A 509 -14.75 28.93 -13.95
CA LYS A 509 -15.71 29.56 -14.86
C LYS A 509 -16.67 28.54 -15.51
N ALA A 510 -16.24 27.30 -15.67
CA ALA A 510 -17.11 26.19 -16.04
C ALA A 510 -18.00 25.73 -14.87
N ALA A 511 -17.46 25.67 -13.65
CA ALA A 511 -18.20 25.31 -12.44
C ALA A 511 -19.18 26.41 -11.98
N SER A 512 -18.96 27.68 -12.32
CA SER A 512 -19.87 28.79 -11.99
C SER A 512 -21.20 28.75 -12.76
N GLN A 513 -21.44 27.76 -13.63
CA GLN A 513 -22.72 27.54 -14.28
C GLN A 513 -23.78 26.98 -13.32
N ASP A 514 -23.39 26.32 -12.22
CA ASP A 514 -24.31 25.97 -11.13
C ASP A 514 -24.50 27.18 -10.20
N PRO A 515 -25.74 27.68 -10.02
CA PRO A 515 -26.03 28.77 -9.08
C PRO A 515 -25.52 28.52 -7.66
N ARG A 516 -25.46 27.26 -7.20
CA ARG A 516 -24.97 26.89 -5.87
C ARG A 516 -23.48 27.04 -5.69
N ARG A 517 -22.71 27.08 -6.80
CA ARG A 517 -21.26 27.24 -6.82
C ARG A 517 -20.81 28.57 -7.42
N LEU A 518 -21.74 29.38 -7.93
CA LEU A 518 -21.45 30.67 -8.57
C LEU A 518 -20.59 31.58 -7.69
N VAL A 519 -20.98 31.79 -6.42
CA VAL A 519 -20.25 32.69 -5.51
C VAL A 519 -18.91 32.11 -5.07
N ASP A 520 -18.85 30.82 -4.73
CA ASP A 520 -17.59 30.10 -4.46
C ASP A 520 -16.59 30.27 -5.62
N CYS A 521 -17.06 30.05 -6.85
CA CYS A 521 -16.25 30.12 -8.07
C CYS A 521 -15.81 31.53 -8.41
N ILE A 522 -16.66 32.55 -8.23
CA ILE A 522 -16.29 33.98 -8.35
C ILE A 522 -15.19 34.30 -7.33
N THR A 523 -15.36 33.85 -6.09
CA THR A 523 -14.41 34.09 -4.99
C THR A 523 -13.04 33.50 -5.33
N LEU A 524 -13.00 32.22 -5.75
CA LEU A 524 -11.74 31.53 -6.08
C LEU A 524 -11.08 32.05 -7.38
N GLN A 525 -11.86 32.46 -8.39
CA GLN A 525 -11.32 33.12 -9.59
C GLN A 525 -10.64 34.45 -9.24
N GLY A 526 -11.26 35.28 -8.39
CA GLY A 526 -10.70 36.55 -7.97
C GLY A 526 -9.41 36.37 -7.16
N ILE A 527 -9.36 35.36 -6.29
CA ILE A 527 -8.13 34.96 -5.59
C ILE A 527 -7.06 34.52 -6.60
N CYS A 528 -7.39 33.72 -7.61
CA CYS A 528 -6.43 33.32 -8.65
C CYS A 528 -5.88 34.52 -9.44
N TYR A 529 -6.72 35.50 -9.82
CA TYR A 529 -6.25 36.74 -10.46
C TYR A 529 -5.34 37.56 -9.54
N ARG A 530 -5.67 37.66 -8.25
CA ARG A 530 -4.86 38.35 -7.24
C ARG A 530 -3.50 37.69 -7.05
N ASP A 531 -3.46 36.36 -6.90
CA ASP A 531 -2.25 35.57 -6.69
C ASP A 531 -1.37 35.49 -7.95
N LYS A 532 -1.98 35.59 -9.15
CA LYS A 532 -1.29 35.74 -10.44
C LYS A 532 -0.61 37.11 -10.60
N GLY A 533 -1.00 38.11 -9.81
CA GLY A 533 -0.51 39.48 -9.88
C GLY A 533 -1.34 40.41 -10.78
N GLU A 534 -2.60 40.06 -11.05
CA GLU A 534 -3.57 40.85 -11.83
C GLU A 534 -4.73 41.39 -10.94
N PRO A 535 -4.47 42.09 -9.82
CA PRO A 535 -5.51 42.44 -8.83
C PRO A 535 -6.59 43.39 -9.37
N GLY A 536 -6.37 44.08 -10.49
CA GLY A 536 -7.42 44.86 -11.16
C GLY A 536 -8.58 44.01 -11.66
N ARG A 537 -8.29 42.82 -12.22
CA ARG A 537 -9.33 41.87 -12.64
C ARG A 537 -10.04 41.23 -11.45
N ALA A 538 -9.32 41.01 -10.35
CA ALA A 538 -9.92 40.56 -9.10
C ALA A 538 -10.92 41.59 -8.54
N GLU A 539 -10.57 42.89 -8.53
CA GLU A 539 -11.50 43.97 -8.13
C GLU A 539 -12.77 43.98 -8.98
N GLU A 540 -12.65 43.90 -10.31
CA GLU A 540 -13.80 43.82 -11.23
C GLU A 540 -14.69 42.60 -10.94
N LEU A 541 -14.07 41.44 -10.69
CA LEU A 541 -14.78 40.18 -10.50
C LEU A 541 -15.48 40.10 -9.12
N PHE A 542 -14.84 40.56 -8.05
CA PHE A 542 -15.50 40.65 -6.74
C PHE A 542 -16.63 41.69 -6.76
N SER A 543 -16.41 42.82 -7.44
CA SER A 543 -17.45 43.85 -7.61
C SER A 543 -18.65 43.34 -8.39
N SER A 544 -18.46 42.49 -9.41
CA SER A 544 -19.57 41.87 -10.14
C SER A 544 -20.29 40.80 -9.30
N GLY A 545 -19.55 40.04 -8.48
CA GLY A 545 -20.12 39.12 -7.49
C GLY A 545 -21.03 39.82 -6.48
N LEU A 546 -20.63 40.99 -5.97
CA LEU A 546 -21.42 41.79 -5.03
C LEU A 546 -22.70 42.40 -5.64
N MET A 547 -22.88 42.35 -6.96
CA MET A 547 -24.08 42.82 -7.67
C MET A 547 -25.14 41.71 -7.88
N LEU A 548 -24.86 40.48 -7.44
CA LEU A 548 -25.82 39.37 -7.53
C LEU A 548 -27.01 39.57 -6.59
N SER A 549 -28.22 39.25 -7.07
CA SER A 549 -29.48 39.52 -6.35
C SER A 549 -29.79 38.54 -5.22
N GLU A 550 -29.09 37.41 -5.14
CA GLU A 550 -29.37 36.30 -4.21
C GLU A 550 -28.15 35.97 -3.31
N LEU A 551 -27.39 36.99 -2.89
CA LEU A 551 -26.30 36.82 -1.92
C LEU A 551 -26.83 36.56 -0.50
N SER A 552 -26.34 35.51 0.15
CA SER A 552 -26.46 35.39 1.60
C SER A 552 -25.58 36.42 2.33
N PRO A 553 -25.87 36.73 3.61
CA PRO A 553 -25.03 37.63 4.40
C PRO A 553 -23.57 37.16 4.54
N GLU A 554 -23.34 35.86 4.61
CA GLU A 554 -21.99 35.26 4.74
C GLU A 554 -21.19 35.38 3.44
N GLU A 555 -21.83 35.14 2.29
CA GLU A 555 -21.26 35.36 0.96
C GLU A 555 -20.90 36.83 0.71
N PHE A 556 -21.78 37.75 1.11
CA PHE A 556 -21.52 39.19 1.05
C PHE A 556 -20.29 39.59 1.87
N LEU A 557 -20.17 39.08 3.10
CA LEU A 557 -19.00 39.32 3.97
C LEU A 557 -17.71 38.73 3.37
N CYS A 558 -17.77 37.50 2.84
CA CYS A 558 -16.65 36.85 2.15
C CYS A 558 -16.15 37.67 0.94
N LEU A 559 -17.05 38.05 0.01
CA LEU A 559 -16.69 38.82 -1.18
C LEU A 559 -16.15 40.22 -0.82
N THR A 560 -16.77 40.90 0.15
CA THR A 560 -16.32 42.22 0.61
C THR A 560 -14.93 42.13 1.23
N TYR A 561 -14.63 41.06 1.97
CA TYR A 561 -13.32 40.83 2.58
C TYR A 561 -12.21 40.55 1.54
N GLU A 562 -12.49 39.72 0.53
CA GLU A 562 -11.51 39.47 -0.54
C GLU A 562 -11.29 40.71 -1.43
N LEU A 563 -12.32 41.56 -1.59
CA LEU A 563 -12.21 42.87 -2.25
C LEU A 563 -11.31 43.83 -1.45
N ALA A 564 -11.51 43.93 -0.13
CA ALA A 564 -10.68 44.76 0.75
C ALA A 564 -9.19 44.34 0.71
N LEU A 565 -8.89 43.04 0.78
CA LEU A 565 -7.55 42.49 0.59
C LEU A 565 -6.95 42.83 -0.80
N THR A 566 -7.80 42.93 -1.83
CA THR A 566 -7.37 43.26 -3.19
C THR A 566 -7.03 44.75 -3.31
N HIS A 567 -7.77 45.63 -2.63
CA HIS A 567 -7.42 47.04 -2.50
C HIS A 567 -6.11 47.24 -1.71
N GLU A 568 -5.88 46.49 -0.62
CA GLU A 568 -4.58 46.48 0.08
C GLU A 568 -3.44 46.12 -0.87
N GLN A 569 -3.55 45.03 -1.63
CA GLN A 569 -2.50 44.60 -2.56
C GLN A 569 -2.24 45.60 -3.70
N LYS A 570 -3.24 46.42 -4.05
CA LYS A 570 -3.08 47.54 -4.99
C LYS A 570 -2.45 48.80 -4.37
N GLY A 571 -2.47 48.91 -3.03
CA GLY A 571 -2.13 50.14 -2.31
C GLY A 571 -3.29 51.15 -2.19
N ASP A 572 -4.52 50.76 -2.54
CA ASP A 572 -5.72 51.61 -2.44
C ASP A 572 -6.26 51.62 -0.99
N VAL A 573 -5.45 52.08 -0.02
CA VAL A 573 -5.73 51.96 1.44
C VAL A 573 -7.08 52.55 1.85
N ASP A 574 -7.46 53.72 1.32
CA ASP A 574 -8.76 54.36 1.60
C ASP A 574 -9.96 53.47 1.25
N LYS A 575 -9.87 52.73 0.13
CA LYS A 575 -10.92 51.80 -0.29
C LYS A 575 -10.94 50.56 0.60
N ALA A 576 -9.77 50.00 0.91
CA ALA A 576 -9.67 48.84 1.80
C ALA A 576 -10.30 49.13 3.18
N LEU A 577 -10.00 50.30 3.76
CA LEU A 577 -10.63 50.77 5.00
C LEU A 577 -12.16 50.93 4.87
N ALA A 578 -12.65 51.46 3.74
CA ALA A 578 -14.08 51.59 3.50
C ALA A 578 -14.79 50.22 3.41
N GLU A 579 -14.21 49.24 2.73
CA GLU A 579 -14.77 47.89 2.65
C GLU A 579 -14.70 47.15 3.99
N TYR A 580 -13.57 47.22 4.72
CA TYR A 580 -13.47 46.63 6.06
C TYR A 580 -14.44 47.24 7.08
N ARG A 581 -14.74 48.55 6.99
CA ARG A 581 -15.77 49.19 7.83
C ARG A 581 -17.17 48.62 7.56
N LYS A 582 -17.55 48.38 6.29
CA LYS A 582 -18.84 47.72 5.96
C LYS A 582 -18.95 46.32 6.55
N ILE A 583 -17.86 45.56 6.58
CA ILE A 583 -17.80 44.23 7.19
C ILE A 583 -18.00 44.36 8.70
N ALA A 584 -17.25 45.25 9.35
CA ALA A 584 -17.35 45.48 10.80
C ALA A 584 -18.72 46.02 11.25
N ASP A 585 -19.44 46.78 10.41
CA ASP A 585 -20.80 47.25 10.68
C ASP A 585 -21.84 46.10 10.70
N ILE A 586 -21.55 44.97 10.03
CA ILE A 586 -22.43 43.80 9.93
C ILE A 586 -22.01 42.71 10.92
N ASP A 587 -20.74 42.31 10.89
CA ASP A 587 -20.12 41.36 11.82
C ASP A 587 -18.69 41.81 12.21
N PRO A 588 -18.52 42.47 13.38
CA PRO A 588 -17.22 42.86 13.90
C PRO A 588 -16.23 41.70 14.14
N ALA A 589 -16.72 40.46 14.24
CA ALA A 589 -15.91 39.27 14.50
C ALA A 589 -15.58 38.47 13.22
N PHE A 590 -15.96 38.97 12.04
CA PHE A 590 -15.70 38.29 10.78
C PHE A 590 -14.20 38.28 10.45
N ARG A 591 -13.60 37.09 10.47
CA ARG A 591 -12.17 36.85 10.15
C ARG A 591 -11.24 37.77 10.98
N ASP A 592 -10.33 38.50 10.33
CA ASP A 592 -9.37 39.42 10.97
C ASP A 592 -9.69 40.90 10.69
N THR A 593 -10.97 41.22 10.46
CA THR A 593 -11.40 42.56 10.07
C THR A 593 -11.00 43.64 11.10
N ALA A 594 -11.06 43.33 12.40
CA ALA A 594 -10.66 44.25 13.45
C ALA A 594 -9.15 44.56 13.44
N GLY A 595 -8.30 43.54 13.28
CA GLY A 595 -6.84 43.72 13.18
C GLY A 595 -6.43 44.46 11.92
N LYS A 596 -7.13 44.19 10.80
CA LYS A 596 -6.95 44.92 9.53
C LYS A 596 -7.29 46.41 9.65
N LEU A 597 -8.39 46.76 10.31
CA LEU A 597 -8.74 48.15 10.55
C LEU A 597 -7.71 48.86 11.43
N GLU A 598 -7.28 48.25 12.54
CA GLU A 598 -6.28 48.85 13.44
C GLU A 598 -4.93 49.09 12.74
N HIS A 599 -4.46 48.13 11.93
CA HIS A 599 -3.22 48.26 11.18
C HIS A 599 -3.29 49.37 10.11
N LEU A 600 -4.37 49.42 9.32
CA LEU A 600 -4.49 50.36 8.20
C LEU A 600 -4.81 51.78 8.67
N ASP A 601 -5.60 51.96 9.73
CA ASP A 601 -5.82 53.28 10.35
C ASP A 601 -4.51 53.80 11.01
N HIS A 602 -3.62 52.93 11.51
CA HIS A 602 -2.34 53.37 12.07
C HIS A 602 -1.32 53.79 10.98
N ASP A 603 -1.22 53.06 9.87
CA ASP A 603 -0.33 53.42 8.76
C ASP A 603 -0.81 54.69 8.03
N GLY A 604 -2.12 54.89 7.86
CA GLY A 604 -2.69 56.09 7.25
C GLY A 604 -2.41 57.40 7.99
N PHE A 605 -2.10 57.32 9.30
CA PHE A 605 -1.72 58.49 10.12
C PHE A 605 -0.23 58.83 10.08
N ALA A 606 0.63 58.04 9.43
CA ALA A 606 2.08 58.27 9.41
C ALA A 606 2.53 59.40 8.46
N ASP A 607 1.71 59.77 7.46
CA ASP A 607 2.05 60.74 6.41
C ASP A 607 1.39 62.13 6.59
N VAL A 608 0.76 62.41 7.74
CA VAL A 608 0.11 63.71 8.01
C VAL A 608 0.82 64.47 9.14
N ASP A 609 1.46 65.58 8.75
CA ASP A 609 1.89 66.73 9.56
C ASP A 609 2.93 66.52 10.68
N LEU A 610 4.21 66.49 10.27
CA LEU A 610 5.33 67.08 11.02
C LEU A 610 6.02 68.18 10.19
N VAL A 611 5.26 69.22 9.83
CA VAL A 611 5.78 70.47 9.26
C VAL A 611 5.39 71.62 10.21
N ASP A 612 6.39 72.45 10.53
CA ASP A 612 6.29 73.76 11.17
C ASP A 612 5.59 73.88 12.56
N LEU A 613 6.36 73.58 13.61
CA LEU A 613 6.33 74.38 14.85
C LEU A 613 7.74 74.89 15.19
N GLU A 614 8.17 75.93 14.48
CA GLU A 614 9.20 76.84 14.98
C GLU A 614 8.61 77.70 16.13
N GLU A 615 9.28 77.75 17.28
CA GLU A 615 9.16 78.89 18.21
C GLU A 615 10.54 79.54 18.44
N PRO A 616 10.67 80.86 18.18
CA PRO A 616 11.88 81.65 18.48
C PRO A 616 11.64 82.64 19.65
N PRO A 617 12.65 83.39 20.12
CA PRO A 617 14.09 83.13 20.16
C PRO A 617 14.67 83.03 21.60
#